data_AF-A0AAD7YC08-F1
#
_entry.id   AF-A0AAD7YC08-F1
#
_cell.length_a   1.000
_cell.length_b   1.000
_cell.length_c   1.000
_cell.angle_alpha   90.00
_cell.angle_beta   90.00
_cell.angle_gamma   90.00
#
_symmetry.space_group_name_H-M   'P 1'
#
loop_
_entity.id
_entity.type
_entity.pdbx_description
1 polymer ?
#
loop_
_entity_poly.entity_id
_entity_poly.type
_entity_poly.pdbx_seq_one_letter_code
_entity_poly.pdbx_strand_id
1 'polypeptide(L)'
;MDIQQINEVVKSQESHYKEIGRIFNNIKKDATSRKTEKYIAERRSRLTEVFTKASANHSLIEDQEILEEHTYMKSDYFGIIKELYKDAMDYLEQCETKLPTCQQPGVQDLEKVRTNSNSSARMKLQLYRINQLRQNLEKTLTTTPQFLPTFRLPS
;
A
#
# COMPACT_ATOMS: atom_id res chain seq x y z
N MET A 1 19.73 13.94 -30.19
CA MET A 1 20.87 13.50 -29.34
C MET A 1 21.97 12.94 -30.23
N ASP A 2 23.22 12.97 -29.79
CA ASP A 2 24.27 12.20 -30.48
C ASP A 2 24.24 10.72 -30.08
N ILE A 3 25.00 9.88 -30.79
CA ILE A 3 25.03 8.43 -30.56
C ILE A 3 25.60 8.05 -29.18
N GLN A 4 26.47 8.89 -28.60
CA GLN A 4 27.03 8.62 -27.27
C GLN A 4 25.96 8.83 -26.19
N GLN A 5 25.24 9.94 -26.26
CA GLN A 5 24.11 10.23 -25.38
C GLN A 5 23.02 9.15 -25.49
N ILE A 6 22.71 8.67 -26.69
CA ILE A 6 21.73 7.59 -26.87
C ILE A 6 22.21 6.30 -26.21
N ASN A 7 23.47 5.93 -26.39
CA ASN A 7 24.05 4.76 -25.74
C ASN A 7 24.02 4.88 -24.21
N GLU A 8 24.19 6.07 -23.65
CA GLU A 8 24.05 6.31 -22.21
C GLU A 8 22.61 6.11 -21.74
N VAL A 9 21.62 6.63 -22.48
CA VAL A 9 20.21 6.42 -22.15
C VAL A 9 19.83 4.93 -22.27
N VAL A 10 20.31 4.22 -23.28
CA VAL A 10 20.12 2.77 -23.43
C VAL A 10 20.74 2.00 -22.25
N LYS A 11 21.96 2.35 -21.82
CA LYS A 11 22.57 1.76 -20.61
C LYS A 11 21.74 2.04 -19.36
N SER A 12 21.17 3.24 -19.26
CA SER A 12 20.27 3.61 -18.17
C SER A 12 19.00 2.73 -18.17
N GLN A 13 18.42 2.46 -19.35
CA GLN A 13 17.30 1.53 -19.52
C GLN A 13 17.64 0.11 -19.03
N GLU A 14 18.82 -0.41 -19.37
CA GLU A 14 19.25 -1.71 -18.87
C GLU A 14 19.37 -1.75 -17.33
N SER A 15 19.83 -0.65 -16.74
CA SER A 15 19.89 -0.51 -15.28
C SER A 15 18.50 -0.56 -14.66
N HIS A 16 17.53 0.17 -15.22
CA HIS A 16 16.14 0.15 -14.76
C HIS A 16 15.49 -1.23 -14.92
N TYR A 17 15.70 -1.91 -16.05
CA TYR A 17 15.26 -3.29 -16.25
C TYR A 17 15.78 -4.22 -15.14
N LYS A 18 17.09 -4.17 -14.87
CA LYS A 18 17.73 -4.97 -13.81
C LYS A 18 17.17 -4.63 -12.43
N GLU A 19 16.89 -3.36 -12.16
CA GLU A 19 16.33 -2.94 -10.87
C GLU A 19 14.90 -3.45 -10.67
N ILE A 20 14.01 -3.31 -11.67
CA ILE A 20 12.66 -3.87 -11.63
C ILE A 20 12.73 -5.39 -11.40
N GLY A 21 13.56 -6.09 -12.17
CA GLY A 21 13.75 -7.53 -12.02
C GLY A 21 14.27 -7.92 -10.63
N ARG A 22 15.19 -7.14 -10.05
CA ARG A 22 15.67 -7.35 -8.68
C ARG A 22 14.55 -7.17 -7.65
N ILE A 23 13.77 -6.10 -7.76
CA ILE A 23 12.65 -5.84 -6.85
C ILE A 23 11.64 -6.99 -6.94
N PHE A 24 11.26 -7.38 -8.16
CA PHE A 24 10.30 -8.45 -8.38
C PHE A 24 10.78 -9.79 -7.80
N ASN A 25 12.03 -10.17 -8.07
CA ASN A 25 12.61 -11.39 -7.50
C ASN A 25 12.63 -11.38 -5.97
N ASN A 26 12.92 -10.23 -5.35
CA ASN A 26 12.87 -10.11 -3.89
C ASN A 26 11.45 -10.30 -3.36
N ILE A 27 10.44 -9.71 -4.02
CA ILE A 27 9.03 -9.89 -3.65
C ILE A 27 8.64 -11.36 -3.69
N LYS A 28 9.04 -12.09 -4.75
CA LYS A 28 8.74 -13.53 -4.88
C LYS A 28 9.41 -14.36 -3.78
N LYS A 29 10.66 -14.04 -3.41
CA LYS A 29 11.45 -14.77 -2.41
C LYS A 29 11.09 -14.44 -0.96
N ASP A 30 10.59 -13.24 -0.69
CA ASP A 30 10.24 -12.82 0.67
C ASP A 30 9.12 -13.70 1.25
N ALA A 31 9.20 -14.06 2.53
CA ALA A 31 8.16 -14.88 3.18
C ALA A 31 6.78 -14.19 3.17
N THR A 32 5.71 -14.97 3.08
CA THR A 32 4.32 -14.46 3.05
C THR A 32 3.99 -13.57 4.25
N SER A 33 4.51 -13.90 5.44
CA SER A 33 4.33 -13.10 6.66
C SER A 33 4.90 -11.68 6.59
N ARG A 34 5.86 -11.43 5.68
CA ARG A 34 6.44 -10.08 5.46
C ARG A 34 5.62 -9.25 4.48
N LYS A 35 4.76 -9.86 3.68
CA LYS A 35 3.98 -9.20 2.62
C LYS A 35 2.72 -8.54 3.20
N THR A 36 2.91 -7.59 4.11
CA THR A 36 1.85 -6.77 4.69
C THR A 36 1.36 -5.70 3.71
N GLU A 37 0.25 -5.02 3.99
CA GLU A 37 -0.22 -3.86 3.20
C GLU A 37 0.88 -2.82 3.01
N LYS A 38 1.58 -2.46 4.11
CA LYS A 38 2.70 -1.51 4.06
C LYS A 38 3.82 -2.00 3.13
N TYR A 39 4.18 -3.29 3.22
CA TYR A 39 5.19 -3.87 2.34
C TYR A 39 4.76 -3.78 0.87
N ILE A 40 3.51 -4.13 0.56
CA ILE A 40 2.98 -4.10 -0.81
C ILE A 40 2.98 -2.66 -1.34
N ALA A 41 2.53 -1.68 -0.55
CA ALA A 41 2.53 -0.28 -0.91
C ALA A 41 3.95 0.27 -1.18
N GLU A 42 4.92 -0.05 -0.32
CA GLU A 42 6.32 0.34 -0.51
C GLU A 42 6.91 -0.25 -1.79
N ARG A 43 6.60 -1.52 -2.09
CA ARG A 43 7.07 -2.20 -3.30
C ARG A 43 6.43 -1.63 -4.57
N ARG A 44 5.13 -1.35 -4.56
CA ARG A 44 4.42 -0.68 -5.67
C ARG A 44 5.01 0.70 -5.94
N SER A 45 5.22 1.49 -4.89
CA SER A 45 5.81 2.82 -5.00
C SER A 45 7.19 2.76 -5.68
N ARG A 46 8.06 1.86 -5.21
CA ARG A 46 9.41 1.70 -5.78
C ARG A 46 9.39 1.20 -7.22
N LEU A 47 8.56 0.21 -7.55
CA LEU A 47 8.40 -0.27 -8.93
C LEU A 47 7.93 0.85 -9.86
N THR A 48 6.96 1.64 -9.41
CA THR A 48 6.40 2.75 -10.17
C THR A 48 7.43 3.85 -10.39
N GLU A 49 8.23 4.19 -9.38
CA GLU A 49 9.32 5.16 -9.50
C GLU A 49 10.33 4.74 -10.57
N VAL A 50 10.81 3.50 -10.53
CA VAL A 50 11.79 2.98 -11.50
C VAL A 50 11.18 2.91 -12.90
N PHE A 51 9.94 2.44 -13.03
CA PHE A 51 9.25 2.38 -14.32
C PHE A 51 8.98 3.77 -14.91
N THR A 52 8.71 4.77 -14.08
CA THR A 52 8.54 6.16 -14.51
C THR A 52 9.83 6.70 -15.12
N LYS A 53 10.98 6.43 -14.49
CA LYS A 53 12.30 6.80 -15.03
C LYS A 53 12.59 6.08 -16.35
N ALA A 54 12.30 4.77 -16.42
CA ALA A 54 12.42 4.01 -17.67
C ALA A 54 11.52 4.57 -18.79
N SER A 55 10.29 4.96 -18.46
CA SER A 55 9.35 5.57 -19.42
C SER A 55 9.85 6.92 -19.91
N ALA A 56 10.34 7.78 -19.00
CA ALA A 56 10.94 9.05 -19.38
C ALA A 56 12.15 8.87 -20.31
N ASN A 57 13.03 7.91 -20.00
CA ASN A 57 14.17 7.58 -20.86
C ASN A 57 13.72 7.07 -22.23
N HIS A 58 12.61 6.32 -22.32
CA HIS A 58 12.09 5.83 -23.60
C HIS A 58 11.59 7.00 -24.44
N SER A 59 10.79 7.89 -23.86
CA SER A 59 10.30 9.06 -24.58
C SER A 59 11.38 10.05 -25.01
N LEU A 60 12.53 10.08 -24.32
CA LEU A 60 13.67 10.88 -24.79
C LEU A 60 14.27 10.35 -26.10
N ILE A 61 14.11 9.06 -26.40
CA ILE A 61 14.82 8.40 -27.48
C ILE A 61 13.90 7.79 -28.54
N GLU A 62 12.59 7.67 -28.29
CA GLU A 62 11.65 7.00 -29.21
C GLU A 62 11.57 7.65 -30.60
N ASP A 63 11.68 8.98 -30.66
CA ASP A 63 11.61 9.75 -31.91
C ASP A 63 12.97 9.99 -32.58
N GLN A 64 14.06 9.37 -32.10
CA GLN A 64 15.38 9.57 -32.70
C GLN A 64 15.59 8.63 -33.89
N GLU A 65 15.67 9.17 -35.11
CA GLU A 65 15.85 8.40 -36.36
C GLU A 65 17.03 7.41 -36.31
N ILE A 66 18.11 7.76 -35.60
CA ILE A 66 19.30 6.92 -35.43
C ILE A 66 19.01 5.60 -34.67
N LEU A 67 17.86 5.47 -34.02
CA LEU A 67 17.42 4.28 -33.32
C LEU A 67 16.60 3.30 -34.18
N GLU A 68 16.14 3.70 -35.37
CA GLU A 68 15.34 2.83 -36.25
C GLU A 68 16.05 1.49 -36.54
N GLU A 69 17.36 1.53 -36.75
CA GLU A 69 18.17 0.33 -37.00
C GLU A 69 18.83 -0.25 -35.75
N HIS A 70 18.73 0.43 -34.61
CA HIS A 70 19.40 0.06 -33.38
C HIS A 70 18.70 -1.11 -32.67
N THR A 71 19.48 -1.95 -31.98
CA THR A 71 18.99 -3.16 -31.29
C THR A 71 17.88 -2.85 -30.26
N TYR A 72 17.88 -1.64 -29.71
CA TYR A 72 16.88 -1.18 -28.75
C TYR A 72 15.46 -1.20 -29.33
N MET A 73 15.26 -0.66 -30.55
CA MET A 73 13.95 -0.67 -31.21
C MET A 73 13.64 -2.02 -31.83
N LYS A 74 14.62 -2.67 -32.48
CA LYS A 74 14.44 -3.99 -33.09
C LYS A 74 13.99 -5.08 -32.11
N SER A 75 14.43 -4.99 -30.87
CA SER A 75 14.09 -5.96 -29.82
C SER A 75 12.89 -5.56 -28.97
N ASP A 76 12.24 -4.43 -29.28
CA ASP A 76 11.23 -3.80 -28.41
C ASP A 76 11.65 -3.79 -26.94
N TYR A 77 12.85 -3.25 -26.66
CA TYR A 77 13.45 -3.36 -25.34
C TYR A 77 12.59 -2.71 -24.25
N PHE A 78 11.91 -1.61 -24.58
CA PHE A 78 10.99 -0.97 -23.65
C PHE A 78 9.72 -1.80 -23.42
N GLY A 79 9.19 -2.48 -24.44
CA GLY A 79 8.12 -3.47 -24.27
C GLY A 79 8.47 -4.55 -23.26
N ILE A 80 9.71 -5.07 -23.29
CA ILE A 80 10.19 -6.04 -22.29
C ILE A 80 10.17 -5.46 -20.87
N ILE A 81 10.60 -4.20 -20.68
CA ILE A 81 10.55 -3.53 -19.38
C ILE A 81 9.09 -3.38 -18.90
N LYS A 82 8.18 -3.00 -19.81
CA LYS A 82 6.76 -2.81 -19.53
C LYS A 82 6.08 -4.10 -19.10
N GLU A 83 6.33 -5.20 -19.80
CA GLU A 83 5.80 -6.52 -19.41
C GLU A 83 6.33 -6.96 -18.05
N LEU A 84 7.64 -6.78 -17.78
CA LEU A 84 8.21 -7.11 -16.47
C LEU A 84 7.61 -6.27 -15.33
N TYR A 85 7.36 -4.98 -15.57
CA TYR A 85 6.69 -4.12 -14.60
C TYR A 85 5.25 -4.59 -14.34
N LYS A 86 4.50 -4.91 -15.39
CA LYS A 86 3.13 -5.43 -15.30
C LYS A 86 3.07 -6.72 -14.50
N ASP A 87 3.93 -7.70 -14.82
CA ASP A 87 4.04 -8.96 -14.08
C ASP A 87 4.29 -8.73 -12.58
N ALA A 88 5.15 -7.77 -12.25
CA ALA A 88 5.45 -7.42 -10.87
C ALA A 88 4.25 -6.78 -10.16
N MET A 89 3.50 -5.93 -10.84
CA MET A 89 2.28 -5.29 -10.31
C MET A 89 1.14 -6.29 -10.11
N ASP A 90 0.90 -7.15 -11.10
CA ASP A 90 -0.11 -8.22 -11.03
C ASP A 90 0.21 -9.18 -9.87
N TYR A 91 1.48 -9.52 -9.66
CA TYR A 91 1.89 -10.34 -8.53
C TYR A 91 1.63 -9.65 -7.18
N LEU A 92 1.86 -8.34 -7.09
CA LEU A 92 1.56 -7.57 -5.87
C LEU A 92 0.06 -7.49 -5.59
N GLU A 93 -0.77 -7.36 -6.63
CA GLU A 93 -2.22 -7.44 -6.51
C GLU A 93 -2.68 -8.81 -5.99
N GLN A 94 -2.10 -9.91 -6.51
CA GLN A 94 -2.35 -11.24 -5.97
C GLN A 94 -1.88 -11.42 -4.53
N CYS A 95 -0.86 -10.69 -4.09
CA CYS A 95 -0.45 -10.69 -2.68
C CYS A 95 -1.47 -9.93 -1.83
N GLU A 96 -2.00 -8.83 -2.34
CA GLU A 96 -2.98 -7.99 -1.66
C GLU A 96 -4.32 -8.72 -1.48
N THR A 97 -4.81 -9.45 -2.49
CA THR A 97 -6.04 -10.25 -2.37
C THR A 97 -5.93 -11.40 -1.36
N LYS A 98 -4.70 -11.81 -1.02
CA LYS A 98 -4.43 -12.85 -0.01
C LYS A 98 -4.23 -12.28 1.39
N LEU A 99 -4.18 -10.96 1.53
CA LEU A 99 -4.15 -10.36 2.84
C LEU A 99 -5.47 -10.68 3.56
N PRO A 100 -5.42 -11.06 4.84
CA PRO A 100 -6.64 -11.19 5.61
C PRO A 100 -7.35 -9.84 5.57
N THR A 101 -8.51 -9.80 4.91
CA THR A 101 -9.36 -8.62 4.92
C THR A 101 -9.55 -8.30 6.39
N CYS A 102 -9.12 -7.11 6.80
CA CYS A 102 -9.44 -6.59 8.10
C CYS A 102 -10.97 -6.44 8.08
N GLN A 103 -11.69 -7.49 8.48
CA GLN A 103 -13.02 -7.36 8.97
C GLN A 103 -12.86 -6.32 10.07
N GLN A 104 -13.29 -5.08 9.78
CA GLN A 104 -13.67 -4.17 10.84
C GLN A 104 -14.48 -5.04 11.80
N PRO A 105 -14.17 -5.07 13.11
CA PRO A 105 -15.00 -5.79 14.05
C PRO A 105 -16.39 -5.18 13.96
N GLY A 106 -17.23 -5.81 13.13
CA GLY A 106 -18.66 -5.56 13.09
C GLY A 106 -19.12 -5.78 14.52
N VAL A 107 -19.90 -4.82 14.99
CA VAL A 107 -20.35 -4.64 16.37
C VAL A 107 -21.31 -5.78 16.82
N GLN A 108 -21.15 -7.01 16.34
CA GLN A 108 -22.13 -8.09 16.50
C GLN A 108 -21.60 -9.41 17.08
N ASP A 109 -20.31 -9.55 17.41
CA ASP A 109 -19.79 -10.84 17.92
C ASP A 109 -19.08 -10.78 19.29
N LEU A 110 -19.51 -9.86 20.17
CA LEU A 110 -19.04 -9.80 21.56
C LEU A 110 -19.86 -10.68 22.53
N GLU A 111 -20.93 -11.35 22.09
CA GLU A 111 -21.77 -12.15 22.98
C GLU A 111 -21.35 -13.62 23.14
N LYS A 112 -20.37 -14.12 22.37
CA LYS A 112 -20.01 -15.55 22.41
C LYS A 112 -18.71 -15.91 23.11
N VAL A 113 -18.08 -14.99 23.85
CA VAL A 113 -17.02 -15.36 24.81
C VAL A 113 -17.62 -15.49 26.21
N ARG A 114 -18.53 -16.46 26.35
CA ARG A 114 -18.95 -16.96 27.67
C ARG A 114 -18.14 -18.22 27.99
N THR A 115 -17.40 -18.11 29.09
CA THR A 115 -16.86 -19.17 29.95
C THR A 115 -15.79 -20.10 29.37
N ASN A 116 -14.53 -19.69 29.53
CA ASN A 116 -13.52 -20.61 30.08
C ASN A 116 -12.56 -19.81 30.98
N SER A 117 -12.92 -19.77 32.26
CA SER A 117 -12.26 -18.98 33.29
C SER A 117 -11.11 -19.73 33.97
N ASN A 118 -9.89 -19.31 33.71
CA ASN A 118 -8.77 -19.35 34.67
C ASN A 118 -8.04 -17.99 34.71
N SER A 119 -8.80 -16.90 34.57
CA SER A 119 -8.25 -15.55 34.60
C SER A 119 -7.92 -15.14 36.04
N SER A 120 -6.63 -14.85 36.30
CA SER A 120 -6.10 -14.29 37.55
C SER A 120 -6.96 -13.15 38.10
N ALA A 121 -7.01 -13.00 39.43
CA ALA A 121 -7.75 -11.95 40.13
C ALA A 121 -7.44 -10.54 39.59
N ARG A 122 -6.20 -10.32 39.12
CA ARG A 122 -5.78 -9.06 38.48
C ARG A 122 -6.57 -8.75 37.20
N MET A 123 -6.84 -9.77 36.38
CA MET A 123 -7.60 -9.61 35.14
C MET A 123 -9.08 -9.34 35.42
N LYS A 124 -9.65 -9.98 36.44
CA LYS A 124 -11.02 -9.72 36.90
C LYS A 124 -11.20 -8.27 37.36
N LEU A 125 -10.21 -7.74 38.09
CA LEU A 125 -10.22 -6.33 38.52
C LEU A 125 -10.11 -5.36 37.34
N GLN A 126 -9.31 -5.68 36.33
CA GLN A 126 -9.19 -4.88 35.11
C GLN A 126 -10.49 -4.86 34.31
N LEU A 127 -11.13 -6.02 34.11
CA LEU A 127 -12.44 -6.13 33.47
C LEU A 127 -13.51 -5.33 34.23
N TYR A 128 -13.51 -5.39 35.56
CA TYR A 128 -14.42 -4.59 36.38
C TYR A 128 -14.22 -3.09 36.19
N ARG A 129 -12.96 -2.60 36.19
CA ARG A 129 -12.65 -1.19 35.90
C ARG A 129 -13.11 -0.75 34.52
N ILE A 130 -12.91 -1.59 33.50
CA ILE A 130 -13.34 -1.31 32.13
C ILE A 130 -14.87 -1.17 32.07
N ASN A 131 -15.61 -2.06 32.75
CA ASN A 131 -17.07 -1.99 32.79
C ASN A 131 -17.58 -0.75 33.51
N GLN A 132 -16.93 -0.33 34.60
CA GLN A 132 -17.29 0.91 35.30
C GLN A 132 -17.06 2.16 34.42
N LEU A 133 -15.97 2.20 33.65
CA LEU A 133 -15.71 3.29 32.70
C LEU A 133 -16.75 3.35 31.58
N ARG A 134 -17.18 2.20 31.06
CA ARG A 134 -18.24 2.12 30.04
C ARG A 134 -19.57 2.69 30.54
N GLN A 135 -20.00 2.29 31.74
CA GLN A 135 -21.24 2.81 32.33
C GLN A 135 -21.19 4.32 32.58
N ASN A 136 -20.02 4.86 32.92
CA ASN A 136 -19.88 6.31 33.10
C ASN A 136 -19.94 7.06 31.76
N LEU A 137 -19.34 6.52 30.70
CA LEU A 137 -19.42 7.12 29.36
C LEU A 137 -20.85 7.13 28.80
N GLU A 138 -21.61 6.06 29.01
CA GLU A 138 -23.02 6.00 28.61
C GLU A 138 -23.86 7.07 29.33
N LYS A 139 -23.63 7.27 30.64
CA LYS A 139 -24.31 8.33 31.41
C LYS A 139 -23.96 9.74 30.95
N THR A 140 -22.73 9.97 30.50
CA THR A 140 -22.32 11.28 29.98
C THR A 140 -22.93 11.59 28.61
N LEU A 141 -23.19 10.58 27.78
CA LEU A 141 -23.82 10.76 26.48
C LEU A 141 -25.33 11.05 26.58
N THR A 142 -26.00 10.58 27.63
CA THR A 142 -27.43 10.84 27.86
C THR A 142 -27.72 12.18 28.57
N THR A 143 -26.70 12.91 29.02
CA THR A 143 -26.87 14.15 29.78
C THR A 143 -26.33 15.35 29.01
N THR A 144 -26.94 15.68 27.87
CA THR A 144 -26.71 16.96 27.20
C THR A 144 -27.77 17.95 27.69
N PRO A 145 -27.44 19.01 28.47
CA PRO A 145 -28.40 20.04 28.82
C PRO A 145 -28.74 20.88 27.57
N GLN A 146 -30.02 20.94 27.22
CA GLN A 146 -30.55 21.86 26.20
C GLN A 146 -30.39 23.30 26.69
N PHE A 147 -29.37 24.00 26.19
CA PHE A 147 -29.32 25.47 26.28
C PHE A 147 -30.19 26.06 25.17
N LEU A 148 -31.37 26.57 25.53
CA LEU A 148 -32.19 27.44 24.70
C LEU A 148 -31.54 28.84 24.65
N PRO A 149 -31.29 29.44 23.47
CA PRO A 149 -30.83 30.82 23.39
C PRO A 149 -32.03 31.78 23.52
N THR A 150 -32.14 32.46 24.67
CA THR A 150 -33.11 33.53 24.86
C THR A 150 -32.60 34.82 24.21
N PHE A 151 -33.01 35.11 22.98
CA PHE A 151 -32.89 36.45 22.40
C PHE A 151 -33.97 37.37 23.01
N ARG A 152 -33.56 38.50 23.60
CA ARG A 152 -34.41 39.68 23.76
C ARG A 152 -33.62 40.92 23.32
N LEU A 153 -34.14 41.62 22.32
CA LEU A 153 -33.74 42.97 21.95
C LEU A 153 -34.43 43.97 22.89
N PRO A 154 -33.74 45.02 23.38
CA PRO A 154 -34.37 46.09 24.13
C PRO A 154 -35.10 47.07 23.20
N SER A 155 -36.29 47.49 23.63
CA SER A 155 -37.10 48.61 23.12
C SER A 155 -36.57 49.95 23.63
#